data_AF-A0AAQ5YDC6-F1
#
_entry.id   AF-A0AAQ5YDC6-F1
#
_cell.length_a   1.000
_cell.length_b   1.000
_cell.length_c   1.000
_cell.angle_alpha   90.00
_cell.angle_beta   90.00
_cell.angle_gamma   90.00
#
_symmetry.space_group_name_H-M   'P 1'
#
loop_
_entity.id
_entity.type
_entity.pdbx_description
1 polymer ?
#
loop_
_entity_poly.entity_id
_entity_poly.type
_entity_poly.pdbx_seq_one_letter_code
_entity_poly.pdbx_strand_id
1 'polypeptide(L)'
;RNECCPMCPAGSRVKTDCSEFRLTSCLPCIDGTFMNRFTGLKECLPCISCDEGRFVLKVKTSCTTTSDAVCEPLDGFYCIDPIGNNCVAARKHRICHPGQYINQTGTAFTDTVCSDCSNGTFSDGTFTSCQPHTQCESINLELIKAGTASTDAECGEKISFCLVCSLLTTLGLSMKLNHDIIFSQFCLKRKMKKNHQNQYHQVGGD
;
A
#
# COMPACT_ATOMS: atom_id res chain seq x y z
N ARG A 1 55.82 43.78 2.53
CA ARG A 1 56.26 42.76 1.55
C ARG A 1 55.02 41.94 1.20
N ASN A 2 54.28 42.36 0.15
CA ASN A 2 53.08 41.66 -0.32
C ASN A 2 53.44 40.91 -1.60
N GLU A 3 54.14 39.79 -1.45
CA GLU A 3 54.38 38.90 -2.59
C GLU A 3 53.09 38.14 -2.88
N CYS A 4 52.55 38.30 -4.09
CA CYS A 4 51.32 37.63 -4.52
C CYS A 4 51.66 36.19 -4.91
N CYS A 5 51.20 35.22 -4.10
CA CYS A 5 51.50 33.82 -4.34
C CYS A 5 50.36 33.13 -5.10
N PRO A 6 50.68 32.25 -6.08
CA PRO A 6 49.65 31.50 -6.78
C PRO A 6 48.95 30.53 -5.81
N MET A 7 47.62 30.49 -5.89
CA MET A 7 46.81 29.53 -5.13
C MET A 7 46.80 28.15 -5.80
N CYS A 8 46.53 27.12 -5.02
CA CYS A 8 46.33 25.78 -5.54
C CYS A 8 44.96 25.65 -6.21
N PRO A 9 44.84 24.90 -7.31
CA PRO A 9 43.57 24.70 -8.00
C PRO A 9 42.62 23.82 -7.18
N ALA A 10 41.35 23.78 -7.60
CA ALA A 10 40.36 22.84 -7.08
C ALA A 10 40.90 21.39 -7.13
N GLY A 11 40.53 20.58 -6.14
CA GLY A 11 41.07 19.22 -5.99
C GLY A 11 42.44 19.16 -5.32
N SER A 12 43.02 20.29 -4.94
CA SER A 12 44.36 20.36 -4.33
C SER A 12 44.44 21.34 -3.16
N ARG A 13 45.42 21.11 -2.30
CA ARG A 13 45.79 21.95 -1.14
C ARG A 13 47.25 22.38 -1.22
N VAL A 14 47.62 23.41 -0.47
CA VAL A 14 48.99 23.87 -0.34
C VAL A 14 49.83 22.84 0.41
N LYS A 15 50.91 22.37 -0.21
CA LYS A 15 51.95 21.54 0.41
C LYS A 15 53.05 22.41 1.00
N THR A 16 53.55 23.34 0.19
CA THR A 16 54.63 24.26 0.56
C THR A 16 54.27 25.65 0.04
N ASP A 17 54.35 26.64 0.93
CA ASP A 17 54.14 28.03 0.56
C ASP A 17 55.19 28.49 -0.45
N CYS A 18 54.81 29.46 -1.27
CA CYS A 18 55.72 30.19 -2.14
C CYS A 18 56.89 30.82 -1.36
N SER A 19 57.98 31.08 -2.07
CA SER A 19 59.05 31.97 -1.63
C SER A 19 59.41 32.91 -2.77
N GLU A 20 60.32 33.85 -2.51
CA GLU A 20 60.84 34.81 -3.51
C GLU A 20 61.28 34.15 -4.84
N PHE A 21 61.72 32.89 -4.79
CA PHE A 21 62.23 32.14 -5.95
C PHE A 21 61.44 30.88 -6.29
N ARG A 22 60.38 30.54 -5.53
CA ARG A 22 59.61 29.30 -5.73
C ARG A 22 58.12 29.55 -5.67
N LEU A 23 57.40 28.97 -6.62
CA LEU A 23 55.94 28.99 -6.62
C LEU A 23 55.40 28.07 -5.52
N THR A 24 54.15 28.32 -5.10
CA THR A 24 53.40 27.45 -4.22
C THR A 24 53.36 26.03 -4.78
N SER A 25 53.73 25.05 -3.97
CA SER A 25 53.61 23.64 -4.32
C SER A 25 52.28 23.09 -3.82
N CYS A 26 51.56 22.36 -4.68
CA CYS A 26 50.25 21.82 -4.39
C CYS A 26 50.27 20.29 -4.29
N LEU A 27 49.39 19.74 -3.46
CA LEU A 27 49.17 18.31 -3.32
C LEU A 27 47.67 18.01 -3.51
N PRO A 28 47.27 16.94 -4.22
CA PRO A 28 45.87 16.59 -4.38
C PRO A 28 45.21 16.27 -3.03
N CYS A 29 43.89 16.50 -2.96
CA CYS A 29 43.05 16.02 -1.88
C CYS A 29 43.00 14.48 -1.88
N ILE A 30 42.83 13.91 -0.70
CA ILE A 30 42.65 12.47 -0.53
C ILE A 30 41.15 12.13 -0.52
N ASP A 31 40.83 10.85 -0.68
CA ASP A 31 39.46 10.35 -0.59
C ASP A 31 38.79 10.78 0.72
N GLY A 32 37.53 11.21 0.62
CA GLY A 32 36.78 11.79 1.75
C GLY A 32 37.07 13.27 2.01
N THR A 33 37.88 13.93 1.18
CA THR A 33 38.10 15.39 1.24
C THR A 33 38.02 16.05 -0.12
N PHE A 34 37.68 17.34 -0.15
CA PHE A 34 37.51 18.11 -1.38
C PHE A 34 37.99 19.56 -1.28
N MET A 35 38.15 20.19 -2.44
CA MET A 35 38.35 21.63 -2.59
C MET A 35 37.72 22.08 -3.90
N ASN A 36 36.70 22.95 -3.83
CA ASN A 36 35.90 23.32 -5.00
C ASN A 36 36.38 24.56 -5.76
N ARG A 37 37.39 25.26 -5.23
CA ARG A 37 37.88 26.53 -5.76
C ARG A 37 39.40 26.61 -5.61
N PHE A 38 39.99 27.65 -6.19
CA PHE A 38 41.38 27.98 -5.89
C PHE A 38 41.54 28.31 -4.41
N THR A 39 42.57 27.74 -3.78
CA THR A 39 42.74 27.82 -2.33
C THR A 39 44.19 28.06 -1.92
N GLY A 40 44.35 28.79 -0.82
CA GLY A 40 45.60 28.87 -0.06
C GLY A 40 45.62 27.93 1.16
N LEU A 41 44.60 27.10 1.34
CA LEU A 41 44.49 26.21 2.50
C LEU A 41 45.52 25.08 2.42
N LYS A 42 46.09 24.73 3.58
CA LYS A 42 47.01 23.60 3.72
C LYS A 42 46.31 22.26 3.90
N GLU A 43 45.00 22.27 4.12
CA GLU A 43 44.15 21.09 4.30
C GLU A 43 42.94 21.16 3.37
N CYS A 44 42.49 20.00 2.90
CA CYS A 44 41.25 19.90 2.13
C CYS A 44 40.05 19.85 3.08
N LEU A 45 38.88 20.29 2.62
CA LEU A 45 37.66 20.26 3.41
C LEU A 45 37.14 18.81 3.50
N PRO A 46 36.68 18.35 4.66
CA PRO A 46 36.06 17.03 4.76
C PRO A 46 34.73 17.01 3.99
N CYS A 47 34.45 15.91 3.31
CA CYS A 47 33.16 15.72 2.66
C CYS A 47 32.04 15.56 3.69
N ILE A 48 30.83 16.03 3.36
CA ILE A 48 29.64 15.70 4.12
C ILE A 48 29.31 14.21 3.99
N SER A 49 28.85 13.62 5.09
CA SER A 49 28.32 12.26 5.12
C SER A 49 26.79 12.32 5.15
N CYS A 50 26.15 11.60 4.24
CA CYS A 50 24.70 11.46 4.23
C CYS A 50 24.30 10.33 5.18
N ASP A 51 23.79 10.68 6.35
CA ASP A 51 23.41 9.73 7.39
C ASP A 51 22.00 9.15 7.11
N GLU A 52 21.95 7.88 6.72
CA GLU A 52 20.71 7.12 6.57
C GLU A 52 19.98 6.90 7.89
N GLY A 53 20.66 7.06 9.02
CA GLY A 53 20.14 6.88 10.37
C GLY A 53 19.35 8.10 10.86
N ARG A 54 20.01 9.01 11.57
CA ARG A 54 19.31 10.07 12.32
C ARG A 54 18.63 11.09 11.41
N PHE A 55 19.20 11.34 10.24
CA PHE A 55 18.75 12.37 9.31
C PHE A 55 17.97 11.81 8.12
N VAL A 56 17.98 10.48 7.94
CA VAL A 56 17.21 9.74 6.93
C VAL A 56 17.50 10.23 5.50
N LEU A 57 18.80 10.31 5.19
CA LEU A 57 19.33 10.82 3.93
C LEU A 57 20.11 9.74 3.18
N LYS A 58 20.15 9.84 1.85
CA LYS A 58 21.03 9.08 0.95
C LYS A 58 21.93 10.00 0.15
N VAL A 59 23.04 9.45 -0.33
CA VAL A 59 23.94 10.13 -1.26
C VAL A 59 23.24 10.23 -2.63
N LYS A 60 22.94 11.45 -3.07
CA LYS A 60 22.51 11.75 -4.43
C LYS A 60 23.70 11.85 -5.39
N THR A 61 24.76 12.50 -4.94
CA THR A 61 25.99 12.68 -5.70
C THR A 61 27.16 12.46 -4.76
N SER A 62 28.02 11.51 -5.12
CA SER A 62 29.18 11.16 -4.32
C SER A 62 30.19 12.31 -4.26
N CYS A 63 30.90 12.39 -3.13
CA CYS A 63 32.00 13.34 -3.00
C CYS A 63 33.12 13.03 -4.01
N THR A 64 33.77 14.08 -4.51
CA THR A 64 34.98 14.00 -5.33
C THR A 64 36.03 14.94 -4.74
N THR A 65 37.27 14.88 -5.22
CA THR A 65 38.30 15.84 -4.76
C THR A 65 37.96 17.29 -5.08
N THR A 66 37.07 17.57 -6.05
CA THR A 66 36.69 18.93 -6.46
C THR A 66 35.28 19.34 -6.02
N SER A 67 34.48 18.43 -5.46
CA SER A 67 33.10 18.72 -5.07
C SER A 67 32.70 17.93 -3.83
N ASP A 68 31.96 18.57 -2.93
CA ASP A 68 31.36 17.88 -1.79
C ASP A 68 30.31 16.85 -2.25
N ALA A 69 29.91 15.94 -1.37
CA ALA A 69 28.74 15.10 -1.57
C ALA A 69 27.45 15.94 -1.52
N VAL A 70 26.44 15.48 -2.25
CA VAL A 70 25.08 16.02 -2.18
C VAL A 70 24.18 14.95 -1.61
N CYS A 71 23.49 15.27 -0.53
CA CYS A 71 22.52 14.42 0.14
C CYS A 71 21.10 14.76 -0.29
N GLU A 72 20.25 13.73 -0.34
CA GLU A 72 18.81 13.87 -0.52
C GLU A 72 18.06 12.94 0.43
N PRO A 73 16.78 13.19 0.73
CA PRO A 73 15.97 12.28 1.55
C PRO A 73 15.88 10.85 1.00
N LEU A 74 15.73 9.87 1.89
CA LEU A 74 15.32 8.52 1.49
C LEU A 74 13.92 8.51 0.87
N ASP A 75 13.60 7.43 0.16
CA ASP A 75 12.29 7.27 -0.47
C ASP A 75 11.17 7.24 0.58
N GLY A 76 10.09 7.98 0.32
CA GLY A 76 9.01 8.20 1.29
C GLY A 76 9.30 9.28 2.34
N PHE A 77 10.36 10.08 2.15
CA PHE A 77 10.69 11.23 2.97
C PHE A 77 10.86 12.48 2.10
N TYR A 78 10.74 13.66 2.71
CA TYR A 78 11.00 14.95 2.09
C TYR A 78 11.89 15.82 2.97
N CYS A 79 12.62 16.73 2.35
CA CYS A 79 13.56 17.60 3.03
C CYS A 79 12.83 18.68 3.84
N ILE A 80 13.24 18.86 5.08
CA ILE A 80 12.74 19.91 5.97
C ILE A 80 13.79 21.00 6.26
N ASP A 81 15.05 20.74 5.92
CA ASP A 81 16.17 21.66 6.10
C ASP A 81 17.05 21.69 4.83
N PRO A 82 16.60 22.40 3.77
CA PRO A 82 17.33 22.47 2.50
C PRO A 82 18.43 23.54 2.53
N ILE A 83 19.63 23.16 2.06
CA ILE A 83 20.76 24.07 1.84
C ILE A 83 21.20 23.96 0.39
N GLY A 84 20.75 24.90 -0.44
CA GLY A 84 21.00 24.86 -1.88
C GLY A 84 20.36 23.62 -2.52
N ASN A 85 21.17 22.74 -3.09
CA ASN A 85 20.73 21.45 -3.65
C ASN A 85 20.89 20.27 -2.68
N ASN A 86 21.34 20.52 -1.45
CA ASN A 86 21.60 19.53 -0.43
C ASN A 86 20.48 19.53 0.64
N CYS A 87 20.31 18.41 1.33
CA CYS A 87 19.37 18.27 2.44
C CYS A 87 20.11 17.90 3.73
N VAL A 88 19.82 18.59 4.83
CA VAL A 88 20.43 18.33 6.14
C VAL A 88 19.57 17.40 6.99
N ALA A 89 18.25 17.48 6.86
CA ALA A 89 17.32 16.64 7.59
C ALA A 89 16.05 16.38 6.77
N ALA A 90 15.54 15.15 6.86
CA ALA A 90 14.32 14.74 6.20
C ALA A 90 13.23 14.32 7.20
N ARG A 91 11.97 14.37 6.74
CA ARG A 91 10.80 13.88 7.46
C ARG A 91 9.99 12.96 6.57
N LYS A 92 9.37 11.95 7.17
CA LYS A 92 8.51 11.01 6.44
C LYS A 92 7.35 11.75 5.79
N HIS A 93 7.00 11.37 4.57
CA HIS A 93 5.80 11.86 3.91
C HIS A 93 4.56 11.52 4.74
N ARG A 94 3.59 12.44 4.71
CA ARG A 94 2.25 12.22 5.23
C ARG A 94 1.60 11.02 4.55
N ILE A 95 0.95 10.19 5.35
CA ILE A 95 0.13 9.08 4.89
C ILE A 95 -1.32 9.59 4.82
N CYS A 96 -1.98 9.38 3.68
CA CYS A 96 -3.40 9.67 3.56
C CYS A 96 -4.20 8.54 4.22
N HIS A 97 -5.21 8.91 5.00
CA HIS A 97 -6.03 7.95 5.72
C HIS A 97 -7.21 7.48 4.87
N PRO A 98 -7.82 6.32 5.19
CA PRO A 98 -9.07 5.92 4.56
C PRO A 98 -10.11 7.04 4.66
N GLY A 99 -10.82 7.34 3.57
CA GLY A 99 -11.63 8.55 3.46
C GLY A 99 -10.95 9.70 2.72
N GLN A 100 -9.64 9.60 2.50
CA GLN A 100 -8.83 10.60 1.79
C GLN A 100 -8.16 9.99 0.58
N TYR A 101 -7.86 10.83 -0.41
CA TYR A 101 -7.05 10.48 -1.56
C TYR A 101 -5.78 11.34 -1.60
N ILE A 102 -4.76 10.85 -2.30
CA ILE A 102 -3.51 11.55 -2.57
C ILE A 102 -3.77 12.60 -3.66
N ASN A 103 -4.01 13.84 -3.24
CA ASN A 103 -4.22 14.97 -4.15
C ASN A 103 -2.89 15.38 -4.81
N GLN A 104 -1.80 15.40 -4.04
CA GLN A 104 -0.46 15.62 -4.56
C GLN A 104 0.51 14.63 -3.93
N THR A 105 1.23 13.90 -4.79
CA THR A 105 2.29 12.98 -4.36
C THR A 105 3.46 13.78 -3.79
N GLY A 106 3.98 13.34 -2.64
CA GLY A 106 5.19 13.91 -2.05
C GLY A 106 6.40 13.77 -2.98
N THR A 107 7.32 14.74 -2.89
CA THR A 107 8.61 14.73 -3.59
C THR A 107 9.75 14.75 -2.58
N ALA A 108 11.00 14.77 -3.04
CA ALA A 108 12.16 14.97 -2.17
C ALA A 108 12.14 16.31 -1.41
N PHE A 109 11.30 17.29 -1.80
CA PHE A 109 11.25 18.62 -1.17
C PHE A 109 9.85 19.04 -0.74
N THR A 110 8.82 18.26 -1.05
CA THR A 110 7.42 18.57 -0.71
C THR A 110 6.76 17.36 -0.08
N ASP A 111 5.91 17.61 0.92
CA ASP A 111 5.13 16.57 1.56
C ASP A 111 3.97 16.11 0.67
N THR A 112 3.43 14.92 0.96
CA THR A 112 2.18 14.44 0.36
C THR A 112 1.00 15.28 0.85
N VAL A 113 0.14 15.70 -0.09
CA VAL A 113 -1.09 16.42 0.21
C VAL A 113 -2.28 15.48 0.04
N CYS A 114 -3.06 15.33 1.12
CA CYS A 114 -4.26 14.51 1.15
C CYS A 114 -5.51 15.40 1.05
N SER A 115 -6.58 14.88 0.47
CA SER A 115 -7.88 15.56 0.41
C SER A 115 -9.01 14.56 0.63
N ASP A 116 -10.12 15.02 1.19
CA ASP A 116 -11.23 14.15 1.60
C ASP A 116 -12.10 13.75 0.41
N CYS A 117 -12.69 12.54 0.47
CA CYS A 117 -13.64 12.07 -0.51
C CYS A 117 -15.01 12.74 -0.34
N SER A 118 -15.62 13.08 -1.47
CA SER A 118 -16.98 13.63 -1.51
C SER A 118 -18.02 12.51 -1.40
N ASN A 119 -19.27 12.87 -1.09
CA ASN A 119 -20.35 11.89 -1.02
C ASN A 119 -20.49 11.11 -2.34
N GLY A 120 -20.74 9.80 -2.25
CA GLY A 120 -20.80 8.89 -3.40
C GLY A 120 -19.44 8.43 -3.93
N THR A 121 -18.34 8.76 -3.25
CA THR A 121 -16.97 8.32 -3.62
C THR A 121 -16.21 7.79 -2.41
N PHE A 122 -15.18 6.98 -2.64
CA PHE A 122 -14.34 6.42 -1.59
C PHE A 122 -12.86 6.30 -1.96
N SER A 123 -12.01 6.20 -0.94
CA SER A 123 -10.60 5.81 -1.07
C SER A 123 -10.09 5.15 0.20
N ASP A 124 -9.22 4.16 0.06
CA ASP A 124 -8.51 3.51 1.16
C ASP A 124 -7.29 4.30 1.65
N GLY A 125 -7.05 5.50 1.12
CA GLY A 125 -5.86 6.32 1.42
C GLY A 125 -4.71 6.13 0.45
N THR A 126 -4.78 5.16 -0.47
CA THR A 126 -3.71 4.87 -1.44
C THR A 126 -3.98 5.42 -2.83
N PHE A 127 -5.23 5.81 -3.12
CA PHE A 127 -5.61 6.26 -4.46
C PHE A 127 -5.23 7.72 -4.70
N THR A 128 -4.95 8.07 -5.96
CA THR A 128 -4.70 9.45 -6.41
C THR A 128 -5.99 10.25 -6.69
N SER A 129 -7.14 9.59 -6.60
CA SER A 129 -8.48 10.18 -6.67
C SER A 129 -9.48 9.25 -5.99
N CYS A 130 -10.58 9.81 -5.49
CA CYS A 130 -11.66 8.98 -4.94
C CYS A 130 -12.38 8.25 -6.08
N GLN A 131 -12.64 6.96 -5.87
CA GLN A 131 -13.39 6.14 -6.80
C GLN A 131 -14.89 6.28 -6.53
N PRO A 132 -15.75 6.29 -7.54
CA PRO A 132 -17.20 6.28 -7.33
C PRO A 132 -17.63 4.99 -6.65
N HIS A 133 -18.67 5.06 -5.82
CA HIS A 133 -19.28 3.86 -5.26
C HIS A 133 -19.89 2.98 -6.34
N THR A 134 -19.79 1.67 -6.17
CA THR A 134 -20.46 0.68 -7.01
C THR A 134 -21.98 0.85 -6.91
N GLN A 135 -22.63 1.01 -8.06
CA GLN A 135 -24.10 1.02 -8.14
C GLN A 135 -24.61 -0.41 -8.31
N CYS A 136 -25.11 -1.01 -7.23
CA CYS A 136 -25.51 -2.42 -7.23
C CYS A 136 -26.60 -2.72 -8.27
N GLU A 137 -27.53 -1.80 -8.53
CA GLU A 137 -28.58 -2.00 -9.53
C GLU A 137 -28.01 -2.15 -10.95
N SER A 138 -26.89 -1.50 -11.25
CA SER A 138 -26.24 -1.57 -12.56
C SER A 138 -25.66 -2.96 -12.88
N ILE A 139 -25.43 -3.77 -11.84
CA ILE A 139 -24.91 -5.14 -11.93
C ILE A 139 -25.94 -6.19 -11.51
N ASN A 140 -27.23 -5.84 -11.49
CA ASN A 140 -28.34 -6.74 -11.11
C ASN A 140 -28.20 -7.35 -9.70
N LEU A 141 -27.53 -6.65 -8.79
CA LEU A 141 -27.43 -7.02 -7.38
C LEU A 141 -28.19 -6.03 -6.51
N GLU A 142 -28.41 -6.39 -5.25
CA GLU A 142 -28.98 -5.47 -4.28
C GLU A 142 -27.91 -4.91 -3.35
N LEU A 143 -28.12 -3.66 -2.93
CA LEU A 143 -27.29 -3.01 -1.93
C LEU A 143 -27.47 -3.71 -0.58
N ILE A 144 -26.43 -4.40 -0.13
CA ILE A 144 -26.37 -5.00 1.20
C ILE A 144 -25.94 -3.94 2.23
N LYS A 145 -24.94 -3.14 1.88
CA LYS A 145 -24.39 -2.10 2.75
C LYS A 145 -23.95 -0.89 1.95
N ALA A 146 -24.40 0.28 2.37
CA ALA A 146 -24.00 1.54 1.76
C ALA A 146 -22.49 1.76 1.88
N GLY A 147 -21.89 2.28 0.80
CA GLY A 147 -20.51 2.72 0.80
C GLY A 147 -20.27 3.89 1.76
N THR A 148 -19.02 4.07 2.16
CA THR A 148 -18.56 5.19 3.00
C THR A 148 -17.45 5.95 2.27
N ALA A 149 -16.94 7.04 2.83
CA ALA A 149 -15.77 7.71 2.25
C ALA A 149 -14.53 6.80 2.18
N SER A 150 -14.45 5.75 3.01
CA SER A 150 -13.29 4.86 3.08
C SER A 150 -13.48 3.52 2.37
N THR A 151 -14.72 3.11 2.11
CA THR A 151 -15.04 1.78 1.56
C THR A 151 -16.13 1.85 0.51
N ASP A 152 -16.08 0.96 -0.47
CA ASP A 152 -17.13 0.83 -1.46
C ASP A 152 -18.45 0.31 -0.85
N ALA A 153 -19.52 0.41 -1.62
CA ALA A 153 -20.78 -0.27 -1.38
C ALA A 153 -20.62 -1.79 -1.51
N GLU A 154 -21.25 -2.55 -0.61
CA GLU A 154 -21.28 -4.01 -0.68
C GLU A 154 -22.59 -4.44 -1.35
N CYS A 155 -22.48 -5.17 -2.46
CA CYS A 155 -23.60 -5.68 -3.23
C CYS A 155 -23.72 -7.20 -3.08
N GLY A 156 -24.94 -7.74 -3.16
CA GLY A 156 -25.11 -9.18 -3.25
C GLY A 156 -26.51 -9.61 -3.65
N GLU A 157 -26.67 -10.91 -3.82
CA GLU A 157 -27.93 -11.50 -4.27
C GLU A 157 -28.95 -11.53 -3.12
N LYS A 158 -30.18 -11.13 -3.43
CA LYS A 158 -31.29 -11.29 -2.50
C LYS A 158 -31.64 -12.77 -2.42
N ILE A 159 -31.25 -13.46 -1.36
CA ILE A 159 -31.80 -14.78 -1.05
C ILE A 159 -33.26 -14.56 -0.65
N SER A 160 -34.17 -14.78 -1.60
CA SER A 160 -35.60 -14.68 -1.34
C SER A 160 -35.99 -15.74 -0.31
N PHE A 161 -36.26 -15.29 0.92
CA PHE A 161 -36.82 -16.15 1.96
C PHE A 161 -38.10 -16.84 1.49
N CYS A 162 -38.86 -16.25 0.57
CA CYS A 162 -39.99 -16.90 -0.06
C CYS A 162 -39.56 -18.13 -0.88
N LEU A 163 -38.50 -18.06 -1.68
CA LEU A 163 -38.00 -19.23 -2.43
C LEU A 163 -37.52 -20.34 -1.49
N VAL A 164 -36.83 -19.98 -0.40
CA VAL A 164 -36.40 -20.94 0.63
C VAL A 164 -37.62 -21.57 1.32
N CYS A 165 -38.61 -20.78 1.73
CA CYS A 165 -39.85 -21.28 2.32
C CYS A 165 -40.67 -22.14 1.34
N SER A 166 -40.74 -21.77 0.06
CA SER A 166 -41.39 -22.58 -0.97
C SER A 166 -40.68 -23.92 -1.18
N LEU A 167 -39.35 -23.93 -1.20
CA LEU A 167 -38.56 -25.16 -1.29
C LEU A 167 -38.73 -26.05 -0.04
N LEU A 168 -38.73 -25.46 1.15
CA LEU A 168 -38.92 -26.20 2.41
C LEU A 168 -40.34 -26.76 2.54
N THR A 169 -41.37 -26.01 2.14
CA THR A 169 -42.77 -26.47 2.17
C THR A 169 -43.03 -27.57 1.13
N THR A 170 -42.49 -27.44 -0.08
CA THR A 170 -42.58 -28.49 -1.12
C THR A 170 -41.84 -29.77 -0.73
N LEU A 171 -40.65 -29.67 -0.13
CA LEU A 171 -39.95 -30.83 0.43
C LEU A 171 -40.78 -31.50 1.54
N GLY A 172 -41.34 -30.72 2.46
CA GLY A 172 -42.20 -31.25 3.53
C GLY A 172 -43.46 -31.97 3.02
N LEU A 173 -44.15 -31.38 2.04
CA LEU A 173 -45.32 -31.99 1.39
C LEU A 173 -44.98 -33.30 0.67
N SER A 174 -43.87 -33.33 -0.07
CA SER A 174 -43.43 -34.53 -0.80
C SER A 174 -43.03 -35.67 0.15
N MET A 175 -42.37 -35.36 1.27
CA MET A 175 -42.08 -36.34 2.32
C MET A 175 -43.36 -36.89 2.96
N LYS A 176 -44.35 -36.03 3.22
CA LYS A 176 -45.64 -36.45 3.78
C LYS A 176 -46.42 -37.36 2.84
N LEU A 177 -46.48 -37.00 1.55
CA LEU A 177 -47.14 -37.80 0.52
C LEU A 177 -46.48 -39.18 0.38
N ASN A 178 -45.14 -39.23 0.38
CA ASN A 178 -44.40 -40.50 0.34
C ASN A 178 -44.68 -41.36 1.58
N HIS A 179 -44.73 -40.76 2.77
CA HIS A 179 -45.08 -41.49 4.01
C HIS A 179 -46.49 -42.09 3.93
N ASP A 180 -47.48 -41.32 3.45
CA ASP A 180 -48.86 -41.77 3.32
C ASP A 180 -49.02 -42.85 2.24
N ILE A 181 -48.27 -42.78 1.14
CA ILE A 181 -48.19 -43.85 0.11
C ILE A 181 -47.60 -45.13 0.71
N ILE A 182 -46.46 -45.05 1.40
CA ILE A 182 -45.82 -46.21 2.05
C ILE A 182 -46.76 -46.82 3.08
N PHE A 183 -47.41 -46.00 3.90
CA PHE A 183 -48.38 -46.45 4.89
C PHE A 183 -49.60 -47.14 4.24
N SER A 184 -50.12 -46.58 3.14
CA SER A 184 -51.21 -47.19 2.37
C SER A 184 -50.80 -48.53 1.77
N GLN A 185 -49.61 -48.62 1.15
CA GLN A 185 -49.07 -49.89 0.64
C GLN A 185 -48.86 -50.91 1.76
N PHE A 186 -48.41 -50.48 2.94
CA PHE A 186 -48.27 -51.34 4.10
C PHE A 186 -49.63 -51.84 4.62
N CYS A 187 -50.64 -50.97 4.67
CA CYS A 187 -52.02 -51.33 4.99
C CYS A 187 -52.61 -52.31 3.97
N LEU A 188 -52.38 -52.09 2.67
CA LEU A 188 -52.80 -52.99 1.59
C LEU A 188 -52.10 -54.36 1.71
N LYS A 189 -50.78 -54.39 1.95
CA LYS A 189 -50.04 -55.64 2.21
C LYS A 189 -50.57 -56.37 3.44
N ARG A 190 -50.89 -55.66 4.53
CA ARG A 190 -51.52 -56.25 5.73
C ARG A 190 -52.92 -56.79 5.45
N LYS A 191 -53.74 -56.08 4.67
CA LYS A 191 -55.10 -56.51 4.28
C LYS A 191 -55.05 -57.76 3.40
N MET A 192 -54.14 -57.81 2.44
CA MET A 192 -53.91 -59.01 1.61
C MET A 192 -53.42 -60.20 2.44
N LYS A 193 -52.54 -59.97 3.44
CA LYS A 193 -52.08 -61.03 4.37
C LYS A 193 -53.21 -61.56 5.27
N LYS A 194 -54.11 -60.68 5.76
CA LYS A 194 -55.32 -61.09 6.49
C LYS A 194 -56.31 -61.84 5.62
N ASN A 195 -56.51 -61.42 4.37
CA ASN A 195 -57.37 -62.15 3.41
C ASN A 195 -56.81 -63.55 3.10
N HIS A 196 -55.49 -63.69 2.96
CA HIS A 196 -54.86 -65.01 2.83
C HIS A 196 -55.06 -65.88 4.08
N GLN A 197 -54.94 -65.34 5.30
CA GLN A 197 -55.20 -66.10 6.54
C GLN A 197 -56.68 -66.47 6.72
N ASN A 198 -57.62 -65.62 6.32
CA ASN A 198 -59.06 -65.93 6.35
C ASN A 198 -59.45 -67.01 5.33
N GLN A 199 -58.71 -67.16 4.22
CA GLN A 199 -58.95 -68.24 3.25
C GLN A 199 -58.54 -69.63 3.78
N TYR A 200 -57.66 -69.73 4.77
CA TYR A 200 -57.29 -71.00 5.41
C TYR A 200 -58.21 -71.41 6.58
N HIS A 201 -59.02 -70.49 7.12
CA HIS A 201 -59.98 -70.81 8.19
C HIS A 201 -61.37 -71.24 7.70
N GLN A 202 -61.66 -71.18 6.40
CA GLN A 202 -62.93 -71.63 5.81
C GLN A 202 -62.90 -73.04 5.20
N VAL A 203 -61.83 -73.83 5.42
CA VAL A 203 -61.76 -75.26 5.00
C VAL A 203 -61.60 -76.20 6.21
N GLY A 204 -61.89 -75.72 7.42
CA GLY A 204 -61.78 -76.48 8.67
C GLY A 204 -63.09 -76.51 9.46
N GLY A 205 -64.21 -76.71 8.77
CA GLY A 205 -65.54 -76.89 9.36
C GLY A 205 -66.37 -77.75 8.41
N ASP A 206 -66.58 -78.99 8.85
CA ASP A 206 -67.26 -80.15 8.23
C ASP A 206 -66.46 -80.96 7.20
#